data_AF-A0A957LTH7-F1
#
_entry.id   AF-A0A957LTH7-F1
#
_cell.length_a   1.000
_cell.length_b   1.000
_cell.length_c   1.000
_cell.angle_alpha   90.00
_cell.angle_beta   90.00
_cell.angle_gamma   90.00
#
_symmetry.space_group_name_H-M   'P 1'
#
loop_
_entity.id
_entity.type
_entity.pdbx_description
1 polymer ?
#
loop_
_entity_poly.entity_id
_entity_poly.type
_entity_poly.pdbx_seq_one_letter_code
_entity_poly.pdbx_strand_id
1 'polypeptide(L)'
;YGVRVVNISVGGDFPEEWTTNPVCRAAHALAQRGVFVAAAAGNRGIDELLAPAQTPTVMTVGGVEDHNRRWRPGEAAEVETLSLYHHNTGTVHYQHKPIRKPEILALGRWVPAPVLPPSHVFHEMVAIDRVRRILRGESGDLPDDVRHGLYDAEEHPEPSAQQVTVDVNHWMPEVWHGLRQRMNAHKWAHPYYQHVDGTSVAVTQVSAVAAQMVQANPNLHGGDIREILLATSLPLPHLLPRQTGPGLLQPARAVAAALRTRDGVLTGYPASGTPLSENELQKWLLRGTFAILAPDEAQAEGRPVYFGLWAPGAGSVSLIGTFNRWHPCRLKLEPSANGWWHGALRLPTGTHLYRFWVVDAAHPDGHWLRDPENQLTAESGYADAHSLIQLT
;
A
#
# COMPACT_ATOMS: atom_id res chain seq x y z
N TYR A 1 3.84 19.33 -21.83
CA TYR A 1 3.88 17.95 -21.28
C TYR A 1 2.89 17.68 -20.15
N GLY A 2 2.38 18.68 -19.41
CA GLY A 2 1.35 18.43 -18.38
C GLY A 2 1.79 17.54 -17.21
N VAL A 3 3.11 17.32 -17.05
CA VAL A 3 3.69 16.48 -16.00
C VAL A 3 3.50 17.16 -14.66
N ARG A 4 2.88 16.44 -13.71
CA ARG A 4 2.63 16.90 -12.33
C ARG A 4 3.50 16.21 -11.29
N VAL A 5 4.06 15.05 -11.65
CA VAL A 5 4.89 14.20 -10.79
C VAL A 5 6.12 13.75 -11.59
N VAL A 6 7.31 13.90 -11.01
CA VAL A 6 8.58 13.44 -11.59
C VAL A 6 9.28 12.51 -10.61
N ASN A 7 9.57 11.30 -11.08
CA ASN A 7 10.34 10.29 -10.37
C ASN A 7 11.78 10.27 -10.88
N ILE A 8 12.76 10.41 -9.99
CA ILE A 8 14.19 10.33 -10.33
C ILE A 8 14.86 9.20 -9.54
N SER A 9 14.85 8.00 -10.11
CA SER A 9 15.47 6.79 -9.53
C SER A 9 16.93 6.60 -9.96
N VAL A 10 17.69 7.69 -10.05
CA VAL A 10 19.11 7.72 -10.43
C VAL A 10 19.85 8.73 -9.56
N GLY A 11 21.14 8.46 -9.29
CA GLY A 11 22.02 9.36 -8.56
C GLY A 11 23.23 9.76 -9.42
N GLY A 12 23.88 10.86 -9.06
CA GLY A 12 25.18 11.25 -9.61
C GLY A 12 26.31 10.32 -9.15
N ASP A 13 27.49 10.49 -9.74
CA ASP A 13 28.65 9.63 -9.47
C ASP A 13 29.53 10.15 -8.32
N PHE A 14 29.54 11.47 -8.10
CA PHE A 14 30.41 12.13 -7.12
C PHE A 14 29.69 13.25 -6.36
N PRO A 15 30.18 13.63 -5.16
CA PRO A 15 29.66 14.77 -4.40
C PRO A 15 29.84 16.07 -5.18
N GLU A 16 28.78 16.86 -5.27
CA GLU A 16 28.76 18.15 -5.94
C GLU A 16 27.73 19.05 -5.25
N GLU A 17 27.92 20.36 -5.22
CA GLU A 17 26.88 21.26 -4.70
C GLU A 17 25.61 21.25 -5.56
N TRP A 18 24.43 21.22 -4.92
CA TRP A 18 23.16 21.16 -5.66
C TRP A 18 22.92 22.43 -6.50
N THR A 19 23.50 23.56 -6.10
CA THR A 19 23.36 24.86 -6.78
C THR A 19 24.11 24.91 -8.11
N THR A 20 25.14 24.07 -8.29
CA THR A 20 25.95 23.97 -9.51
C THR A 20 25.56 22.79 -10.39
N ASN A 21 25.04 21.71 -9.79
CA ASN A 21 24.61 20.54 -10.54
C ASN A 21 23.38 20.83 -11.44
N PRO A 22 23.45 20.58 -12.76
CA PRO A 22 22.37 20.93 -13.69
C PRO A 22 21.07 20.15 -13.44
N VAL A 23 21.15 18.89 -13.01
CA VAL A 23 19.97 18.07 -12.68
C VAL A 23 19.27 18.59 -11.43
N CYS A 24 20.04 18.92 -10.38
CA CYS A 24 19.51 19.53 -9.16
C CYS A 24 18.80 20.86 -9.45
N ARG A 25 19.43 21.74 -10.25
CA ARG A 25 18.84 23.03 -10.64
C ARG A 25 17.54 22.85 -11.43
N ALA A 26 17.51 21.90 -12.37
CA ALA A 26 16.31 21.59 -13.14
C ALA A 26 15.19 21.02 -12.25
N ALA A 27 15.51 20.07 -11.37
CA ALA A 27 14.57 19.49 -10.41
C ALA A 27 14.01 20.55 -9.46
N HIS A 28 14.86 21.45 -8.97
CA HIS A 28 14.45 22.59 -8.17
C HIS A 28 13.49 23.51 -8.93
N ALA A 29 13.84 23.88 -10.17
CA ALA A 29 13.03 24.74 -11.01
C ALA A 29 11.65 24.13 -11.37
N LEU A 30 11.55 22.80 -11.47
CA LEU A 30 10.28 22.09 -11.64
C LEU A 30 9.43 22.15 -10.36
N ALA A 31 10.04 21.90 -9.21
CA ALA A 31 9.36 21.98 -7.92
C ALA A 31 8.79 23.38 -7.66
N GLN A 32 9.54 24.44 -7.99
CA GLN A 32 9.07 25.83 -7.90
C GLN A 32 7.87 26.14 -8.82
N ARG A 33 7.64 25.33 -9.86
CA ARG A 33 6.48 25.44 -10.76
C ARG A 33 5.30 24.56 -10.32
N GLY A 34 5.34 24.02 -9.11
CA GLY A 34 4.26 23.21 -8.56
C GLY A 34 4.27 21.74 -8.97
N VAL A 35 5.34 21.26 -9.61
CA VAL A 35 5.53 19.83 -9.92
C VAL A 35 6.07 19.12 -8.69
N PHE A 36 5.48 17.99 -8.29
CA PHE A 36 6.09 17.14 -7.26
C PHE A 36 7.29 16.40 -7.86
N VAL A 37 8.46 16.53 -7.24
CA VAL A 37 9.68 15.84 -7.69
C VAL A 37 10.21 14.99 -6.53
N ALA A 38 10.42 13.70 -6.78
CA ALA A 38 10.99 12.78 -5.81
C ALA A 38 12.27 12.12 -6.35
N ALA A 39 13.25 11.91 -5.47
CA ALA A 39 14.51 11.27 -5.80
C ALA A 39 14.90 10.18 -4.81
N ALA A 40 15.51 9.12 -5.32
CA ALA A 40 16.07 8.04 -4.51
C ALA A 40 17.22 8.56 -3.63
N ALA A 41 17.27 8.17 -2.36
CA ALA A 41 18.33 8.61 -1.45
C ALA A 41 19.72 8.05 -1.81
N GLY A 42 19.81 6.92 -2.52
CA GLY A 42 21.05 6.18 -2.76
C GLY A 42 21.21 5.00 -1.80
N ASN A 43 22.07 4.04 -2.13
CA ASN A 43 22.12 2.70 -1.51
C ASN A 43 23.51 2.37 -0.91
N ARG A 44 24.25 3.36 -0.39
CA ARG A 44 25.59 3.15 0.17
C ARG A 44 25.62 3.07 1.70
N GLY A 45 24.52 3.43 2.38
CA GLY A 45 24.45 3.43 3.85
C GLY A 45 25.36 4.45 4.52
N ILE A 46 25.68 5.55 3.84
CA ILE A 46 26.58 6.62 4.32
C ILE A 46 25.85 7.94 4.48
N ASP A 47 26.41 8.84 5.29
CA ASP A 47 25.90 10.21 5.47
C ASP A 47 26.39 11.16 4.37
N GLU A 48 26.03 10.84 3.12
CA GLU A 48 26.38 11.62 1.94
C GLU A 48 25.31 11.43 0.85
N LEU A 49 24.69 12.52 0.41
CA LEU A 49 23.70 12.51 -0.66
C LEU A 49 24.33 13.02 -1.95
N LEU A 50 23.98 12.37 -3.06
CA LEU A 50 24.38 12.82 -4.38
C LEU A 50 23.21 13.49 -5.09
N ALA A 51 23.52 14.18 -6.19
CA ALA A 51 22.49 14.74 -7.05
C ALA A 51 21.51 13.64 -7.54
N PRO A 52 20.19 13.87 -7.58
CA PRO A 52 19.47 15.05 -7.11
C PRO A 52 18.91 14.95 -5.69
N ALA A 53 19.21 13.87 -4.96
CA ALA A 53 18.70 13.58 -3.61
C ALA A 53 19.01 14.67 -2.57
N GLN A 54 20.09 15.42 -2.78
CA GLN A 54 20.47 16.57 -1.96
C GLN A 54 19.73 17.88 -2.29
N THR A 55 18.81 17.90 -3.27
CA THR A 55 18.11 19.13 -3.66
C THR A 55 17.04 19.49 -2.61
N PRO A 56 17.01 20.73 -2.05
CA PRO A 56 16.10 21.10 -0.96
C PRO A 56 14.60 20.90 -1.24
N THR A 57 14.18 21.14 -2.48
CA THR A 57 12.78 21.10 -2.91
C THR A 57 12.36 19.77 -3.51
N VAL A 58 13.30 18.85 -3.73
CA VAL A 58 13.02 17.48 -4.17
C VAL A 58 12.75 16.64 -2.93
N MET A 59 11.71 15.82 -2.91
CA MET A 59 11.49 14.88 -1.83
C MET A 59 12.48 13.72 -1.94
N THR A 60 13.30 13.52 -0.90
CA THR A 60 14.29 12.42 -0.90
C THR A 60 13.70 11.20 -0.19
N VAL A 61 13.72 10.06 -0.86
CA VAL A 61 13.05 8.84 -0.41
C VAL A 61 14.07 7.76 -0.04
N GLY A 62 14.01 7.32 1.22
CA GLY A 62 14.78 6.18 1.75
C GLY A 62 13.99 4.87 1.70
N GLY A 63 14.60 3.78 2.17
CA GLY A 63 14.01 2.45 2.12
C GLY A 63 13.76 1.83 3.50
N VAL A 64 12.77 0.94 3.56
CA VAL A 64 12.49 0.02 4.67
C VAL A 64 12.43 -1.40 4.13
N GLU A 65 12.82 -2.37 4.94
CA GLU A 65 12.64 -3.79 4.67
C GLU A 65 11.58 -4.37 5.63
N ASP A 66 10.58 -5.04 5.06
CA ASP A 66 9.55 -5.80 5.78
C ASP A 66 9.92 -7.29 5.96
N HIS A 67 11.06 -7.69 5.40
CA HIS A 67 11.58 -9.05 5.33
C HIS A 67 10.66 -10.01 4.56
N ASN A 68 9.92 -9.49 3.56
CA ASN A 68 8.95 -10.25 2.77
C ASN A 68 7.93 -11.00 3.63
N ARG A 69 7.58 -10.41 4.78
CA ARG A 69 6.56 -10.93 5.69
C ARG A 69 5.24 -10.26 5.37
N ARG A 70 4.14 -10.99 5.60
CA ARG A 70 2.81 -10.39 5.59
C ARG A 70 2.67 -9.49 6.80
N TRP A 71 2.92 -8.20 6.62
CA TRP A 71 2.85 -7.21 7.69
C TRP A 71 1.45 -6.58 7.78
N ARG A 72 0.98 -6.35 9.01
CA ARG A 72 -0.29 -5.68 9.33
C ARG A 72 0.01 -4.33 10.01
N PRO A 73 -0.31 -3.16 9.40
CA PRO A 73 0.06 -1.84 9.92
C PRO A 73 -0.59 -1.40 11.24
N GLY A 74 -1.44 -2.22 11.86
CA GLY A 74 -2.24 -1.86 13.03
C GLY A 74 -1.60 -2.20 14.38
N GLU A 75 -0.52 -3.00 14.41
CA GLU A 75 0.09 -3.48 15.65
C GLU A 75 1.49 -2.88 15.84
N ALA A 76 1.74 -2.24 16.98
CA ALA A 76 3.04 -1.63 17.27
C ALA A 76 4.20 -2.64 17.22
N ALA A 77 3.97 -3.86 17.71
CA ALA A 77 4.96 -4.94 17.65
C ALA A 77 5.34 -5.30 16.20
N GLU A 78 4.38 -5.29 15.28
CA GLU A 78 4.61 -5.54 13.86
C GLU A 78 5.43 -4.40 13.23
N VAL A 79 5.16 -3.14 13.59
CA VAL A 79 5.96 -1.98 13.16
C VAL A 79 7.42 -2.10 13.60
N GLU A 80 7.66 -2.53 14.84
CA GLU A 80 9.01 -2.68 15.41
C GLU A 80 9.85 -3.76 14.70
N THR A 81 9.19 -4.67 13.99
CA THR A 81 9.90 -5.68 13.20
C THR A 81 10.44 -5.16 11.85
N LEU A 82 10.05 -3.96 11.43
CA LEU A 82 10.58 -3.34 10.22
C LEU A 82 12.03 -2.90 10.43
N SER A 83 12.88 -3.14 9.44
CA SER A 83 14.29 -2.72 9.49
C SER A 83 14.60 -1.67 8.43
N LEU A 84 15.63 -0.86 8.70
CA LEU A 84 16.06 0.17 7.77
C LEU A 84 16.78 -0.46 6.57
N TYR A 85 16.44 -0.04 5.35
CA TYR A 85 17.29 -0.29 4.21
C TYR A 85 18.58 0.53 4.33
N HIS A 86 19.68 0.09 3.71
CA HIS A 86 20.97 0.77 3.76
C HIS A 86 21.02 2.00 2.83
N HIS A 87 20.07 2.93 2.98
CA HIS A 87 20.05 4.17 2.22
C HIS A 87 21.01 5.21 2.76
N ASN A 88 21.36 6.18 1.90
CA ASN A 88 22.17 7.32 2.33
C ASN A 88 21.34 8.32 3.14
N THR A 89 22.00 9.03 4.05
CA THR A 89 21.42 10.16 4.79
C THR A 89 22.16 11.45 4.47
N GLY A 90 21.60 12.58 4.87
CA GLY A 90 22.30 13.85 4.80
C GLY A 90 21.49 15.00 5.37
N THR A 91 22.15 16.15 5.51
CA THR A 91 21.49 17.41 5.87
C THR A 91 21.81 18.46 4.83
N VAL A 92 20.79 19.16 4.35
CA VAL A 92 20.90 20.20 3.34
C VAL A 92 20.42 21.52 3.93
N HIS A 93 21.17 22.59 3.77
CA HIS A 93 20.76 23.92 4.22
C HIS A 93 20.02 24.66 3.10
N TYR A 94 18.83 25.17 3.40
CA TYR A 94 18.03 25.96 2.47
C TYR A 94 17.29 27.06 3.21
N GLN A 95 17.41 28.31 2.73
CA GLN A 95 16.80 29.49 3.36
C GLN A 95 17.07 29.55 4.88
N HIS A 96 18.33 29.33 5.27
CA HIS A 96 18.81 29.29 6.66
C HIS A 96 18.21 28.20 7.55
N LYS A 97 17.49 27.22 6.98
CA LYS A 97 16.95 26.07 7.72
C LYS A 97 17.65 24.77 7.29
N PRO A 98 18.07 23.91 8.23
CA PRO A 98 18.54 22.57 7.91
C PRO A 98 17.35 21.68 7.55
N ILE A 99 17.45 20.95 6.45
CA ILE A 99 16.51 19.93 5.99
C ILE A 99 17.23 18.58 6.09
N ARG A 100 16.73 17.69 6.94
CA ARG A 100 17.23 16.31 7.02
C ARG A 100 16.66 15.47 5.90
N LYS A 101 17.47 14.53 5.41
CA LYS A 101 17.17 13.66 4.28
C LYS A 101 17.61 12.22 4.63
N PRO A 102 16.88 11.17 4.23
CA PRO A 102 15.61 11.22 3.49
C PRO A 102 14.48 11.81 4.33
N GLU A 103 13.44 12.27 3.64
CA GLU A 103 12.28 12.89 4.29
C GLU A 103 11.17 11.90 4.54
N ILE A 104 11.11 10.80 3.78
CA ILE A 104 10.11 9.76 3.92
C ILE A 104 10.73 8.43 3.51
N LEU A 105 10.16 7.34 4.02
CA LEU A 105 10.54 5.99 3.66
C LEU A 105 9.44 5.26 2.89
N ALA A 106 9.82 4.33 2.03
CA ALA A 106 8.93 3.35 1.40
C ALA A 106 9.63 1.98 1.33
N LEU A 107 8.93 0.94 0.89
CA LEU A 107 9.53 -0.41 0.81
C LEU A 107 10.71 -0.40 -0.17
N GLY A 108 11.88 -0.81 0.31
CA GLY A 108 13.13 -0.75 -0.44
C GLY A 108 13.69 -2.11 -0.82
N ARG A 109 13.03 -3.22 -0.46
CA ARG A 109 13.55 -4.58 -0.68
C ARG A 109 12.42 -5.56 -0.94
N TRP A 110 12.71 -6.62 -1.68
CA TRP A 110 11.75 -7.69 -1.98
C TRP A 110 10.48 -7.21 -2.69
N VAL A 111 10.58 -6.16 -3.51
CA VAL A 111 9.42 -5.63 -4.24
C VAL A 111 9.32 -6.33 -5.59
N PRO A 112 8.21 -7.03 -5.92
CA PRO A 112 8.05 -7.65 -7.23
C PRO A 112 7.90 -6.57 -8.32
N ALA A 113 8.75 -6.64 -9.34
CA ALA A 113 8.75 -5.71 -10.47
C ALA A 113 8.85 -6.47 -11.81
N PRO A 114 8.24 -5.94 -12.88
CA PRO A 114 8.26 -6.59 -14.18
C PRO A 114 9.69 -6.66 -14.73
N VAL A 115 10.00 -7.78 -15.38
CA VAL A 115 11.25 -7.99 -16.09
C VAL A 115 11.07 -7.49 -17.52
N LEU A 116 12.05 -6.73 -18.04
CA LEU A 116 11.98 -6.12 -19.37
C LEU A 116 11.91 -7.20 -20.49
N PRO A 117 10.83 -7.29 -21.30
CA PRO A 117 10.60 -8.42 -22.22
C PRO A 117 11.33 -8.46 -23.58
N PRO A 118 12.51 -7.85 -23.77
CA PRO A 118 13.51 -8.62 -24.55
C PRO A 118 14.86 -8.80 -23.84
N SER A 119 14.91 -8.61 -22.51
CA SER A 119 16.15 -8.83 -21.77
C SER A 119 16.54 -10.31 -21.75
N HIS A 120 17.84 -10.58 -21.64
CA HIS A 120 18.35 -11.94 -21.42
C HIS A 120 17.76 -12.57 -20.14
N VAL A 121 17.55 -11.76 -19.10
CA VAL A 121 16.87 -12.16 -17.87
C VAL A 121 15.46 -12.67 -18.16
N PHE A 122 14.68 -11.95 -18.97
CA PHE A 122 13.32 -12.38 -19.34
C PHE A 122 13.33 -13.72 -20.08
N HIS A 123 14.19 -13.89 -21.09
CA HIS A 123 14.27 -15.15 -21.84
C HIS A 123 14.64 -16.32 -20.93
N GLU A 124 15.60 -16.10 -20.03
CA GLU A 124 15.98 -17.12 -19.07
C GLU A 124 14.84 -17.43 -18.10
N MET A 125 14.13 -16.43 -17.59
CA MET A 125 13.03 -16.63 -16.67
C MET A 125 11.87 -17.41 -17.29
N VAL A 126 11.51 -17.12 -18.54
CA VAL A 126 10.49 -17.89 -19.27
C VAL A 126 10.96 -19.34 -19.50
N ALA A 127 12.24 -19.57 -19.80
CA ALA A 127 12.78 -20.93 -19.95
C ALA A 127 12.75 -21.70 -18.62
N ILE A 128 13.14 -21.04 -17.52
CA ILE A 128 13.06 -21.59 -16.16
C ILE A 128 11.63 -22.02 -15.84
N ASP A 129 10.62 -21.19 -16.17
CA ASP A 129 9.21 -21.53 -15.93
C ASP A 129 8.79 -22.80 -16.67
N ARG A 130 9.18 -22.93 -17.95
CA ARG A 130 8.82 -24.10 -18.77
C ARG A 130 9.40 -25.38 -18.17
N VAL A 131 10.68 -25.36 -17.78
CA VAL A 131 11.32 -26.51 -17.13
C VAL A 131 10.67 -26.81 -15.79
N ARG A 132 10.39 -25.77 -14.98
CA ARG A 132 9.70 -25.91 -13.69
C ARG A 132 8.34 -26.60 -13.83
N ARG A 133 7.51 -26.18 -14.79
CA ARG A 133 6.18 -26.76 -15.02
C ARG A 133 6.26 -28.23 -15.43
N ILE A 134 7.22 -28.59 -16.29
CA ILE A 134 7.47 -29.99 -16.68
C ILE A 134 7.86 -30.81 -15.45
N LEU A 135 8.84 -30.33 -14.66
CA LEU A 135 9.29 -31.02 -13.45
C LEU A 135 8.19 -31.16 -12.39
N ARG A 136 7.20 -30.25 -12.35
CA ARG A 136 6.08 -30.35 -11.41
C ARG A 136 4.87 -31.09 -11.97
N GLY A 137 4.93 -31.60 -13.20
CA GLY A 137 3.79 -32.25 -13.84
C GLY A 137 2.66 -31.33 -14.27
N GLU A 138 2.86 -30.02 -14.17
CA GLU A 138 1.85 -29.00 -14.47
C GLU A 138 1.52 -28.96 -15.97
N SER A 139 2.39 -29.51 -16.82
CA SER A 139 2.17 -29.63 -18.28
C SER A 139 1.43 -30.91 -18.69
N GLY A 140 1.22 -31.87 -17.78
CA GLY A 140 0.63 -33.17 -18.10
C GLY A 140 1.58 -34.18 -18.78
N ASP A 141 2.79 -33.79 -19.15
CA ASP A 141 3.74 -34.59 -19.94
C ASP A 141 4.67 -35.52 -19.11
N LEU A 142 4.23 -35.94 -17.92
CA LEU A 142 5.04 -36.83 -17.07
C LEU A 142 4.99 -38.29 -17.54
N PRO A 143 6.11 -39.02 -17.47
CA PRO A 143 6.12 -40.48 -17.51
C PRO A 143 5.22 -41.10 -16.43
N ASP A 144 4.57 -42.23 -16.74
CA ASP A 144 3.57 -42.86 -15.86
C ASP A 144 4.16 -43.36 -14.52
N ASP A 145 5.45 -43.71 -14.49
CA ASP A 145 6.21 -44.09 -13.30
C ASP A 145 6.50 -42.93 -12.34
N VAL A 146 6.31 -41.68 -12.78
CA VAL A 146 6.44 -40.46 -11.97
C VAL A 146 5.08 -40.03 -11.39
N ARG A 147 3.98 -40.47 -12.01
CA ARG A 147 2.59 -40.20 -11.60
C ARG A 147 2.17 -41.12 -10.44
N HIS A 148 2.96 -41.23 -9.39
CA HIS A 148 2.54 -41.95 -8.19
C HIS A 148 1.74 -41.03 -7.26
N GLY A 149 0.41 -41.18 -7.31
CA GLY A 149 -0.47 -40.75 -6.22
C GLY A 149 -0.16 -41.57 -4.96
N LEU A 150 -0.25 -40.93 -3.80
CA LEU A 150 -0.25 -41.60 -2.49
C LEU A 150 -1.44 -42.56 -2.45
N TYR A 151 -1.24 -43.82 -2.83
CA TYR A 151 -2.16 -44.91 -2.55
C TYR A 151 -1.95 -45.34 -1.10
N ASP A 152 -2.48 -44.57 -0.14
CA ASP A 152 -2.92 -45.19 1.10
C ASP A 152 -4.34 -45.68 0.87
N ALA A 153 -4.49 -46.99 0.96
CA ALA A 153 -5.74 -47.70 0.81
C ALA A 153 -6.71 -47.27 1.92
N GLU A 154 -7.81 -46.60 1.55
CA GLU A 154 -9.17 -46.86 2.06
C GLU A 154 -10.20 -45.97 1.31
N GLU A 155 -11.05 -46.65 0.52
CA GLU A 155 -12.41 -46.32 0.03
C GLU A 155 -12.84 -44.85 -0.23
N HIS A 156 -13.02 -44.48 -1.52
CA HIS A 156 -14.18 -43.78 -2.15
C HIS A 156 -13.83 -43.01 -3.47
N PRO A 157 -14.83 -42.65 -4.33
CA PRO A 157 -14.76 -42.83 -5.80
C PRO A 157 -14.35 -41.60 -6.65
N GLU A 158 -13.94 -41.90 -7.89
CA GLU A 158 -13.76 -41.04 -9.09
C GLU A 158 -12.80 -39.83 -8.94
N PRO A 159 -11.60 -39.87 -9.56
CA PRO A 159 -10.70 -38.73 -9.53
C PRO A 159 -11.22 -37.63 -10.46
N SER A 160 -11.83 -36.58 -9.88
CA SER A 160 -11.71 -35.24 -10.47
C SER A 160 -10.23 -34.97 -10.76
N ALA A 161 -9.88 -34.28 -11.85
CA ALA A 161 -8.51 -34.02 -12.32
C ALA A 161 -7.58 -33.40 -11.23
N GLN A 162 -7.19 -34.23 -10.26
CA GLN A 162 -6.43 -33.90 -9.08
C GLN A 162 -4.98 -33.90 -9.50
N GLN A 163 -4.48 -32.68 -9.68
CA GLN A 163 -3.09 -32.26 -9.64
C GLN A 163 -2.13 -33.37 -9.16
N VAL A 164 -1.55 -34.09 -10.12
CA VAL A 164 -0.43 -35.01 -9.85
C VAL A 164 0.66 -34.16 -9.18
N THR A 165 0.88 -34.37 -7.89
CA THR A 165 1.89 -33.62 -7.14
C THR A 165 3.19 -34.41 -7.22
N VAL A 166 4.08 -34.02 -8.15
CA VAL A 166 5.38 -34.66 -8.28
C VAL A 166 6.33 -34.19 -7.19
N ASP A 167 6.95 -35.13 -6.47
CA ASP A 167 8.06 -34.81 -5.58
C ASP A 167 9.37 -34.67 -6.37
N VAL A 168 9.56 -33.46 -6.89
CA VAL A 168 10.77 -32.99 -7.58
C VAL A 168 12.07 -33.08 -6.75
N ASN A 169 11.99 -33.33 -5.44
CA ASN A 169 13.20 -33.54 -4.63
C ASN A 169 13.72 -34.97 -4.74
N HIS A 170 12.87 -35.90 -5.17
CA HIS A 170 13.24 -37.28 -5.45
C HIS A 170 13.33 -37.52 -6.96
N TRP A 171 12.47 -36.87 -7.73
CA TRP A 171 12.49 -36.92 -9.19
C TRP A 171 13.36 -35.80 -9.78
N MET A 172 14.54 -36.18 -10.28
CA MET A 172 15.55 -35.29 -10.88
C MET A 172 16.10 -34.20 -9.92
N PRO A 173 16.64 -34.58 -8.75
CA PRO A 173 17.06 -33.65 -7.71
C PRO A 173 18.13 -32.65 -8.17
N GLU A 174 19.08 -33.07 -9.03
CA GLU A 174 20.16 -32.21 -9.52
C GLU A 174 19.61 -31.11 -10.44
N VAL A 175 18.66 -31.45 -11.31
CA VAL A 175 18.02 -30.50 -12.22
C VAL A 175 17.16 -29.51 -11.45
N TRP A 176 16.38 -30.01 -10.48
CA TRP A 176 15.57 -29.16 -9.62
C TRP A 176 16.43 -28.23 -8.77
N HIS A 177 17.55 -28.71 -8.23
CA HIS A 177 18.49 -27.89 -7.46
C HIS A 177 19.11 -26.79 -8.32
N GLY A 178 19.61 -27.13 -9.52
CA GLY A 178 20.16 -26.15 -10.46
C GLY A 178 19.12 -25.10 -10.87
N LEU A 179 17.89 -25.52 -11.13
CA LEU A 179 16.79 -24.63 -11.47
C LEU A 179 16.49 -23.66 -10.31
N ARG A 180 16.41 -24.14 -9.07
CA ARG A 180 16.21 -23.29 -7.90
C ARG A 180 17.35 -22.30 -7.69
N GLN A 181 18.60 -22.68 -7.94
CA GLN A 181 19.72 -21.74 -7.86
C GLN A 181 19.56 -20.59 -8.86
N ARG A 182 19.14 -20.88 -10.10
CA ARG A 182 18.86 -19.85 -11.11
C ARG A 182 17.64 -18.99 -10.73
N MET A 183 16.57 -19.59 -10.22
CA MET A 183 15.41 -18.85 -9.71
C MET A 183 15.81 -17.90 -8.57
N ASN A 184 16.64 -18.35 -7.63
CA ASN A 184 17.13 -17.53 -6.53
C ASN A 184 18.03 -16.40 -7.02
N ALA A 185 18.87 -16.65 -8.03
CA ALA A 185 19.71 -15.62 -8.65
C ALA A 185 18.88 -14.50 -9.30
N HIS A 186 17.73 -14.85 -9.88
CA HIS A 186 16.76 -13.91 -10.45
C HIS A 186 15.76 -13.36 -9.42
N LYS A 187 15.93 -13.68 -8.13
CA LYS A 187 14.98 -13.37 -7.06
C LYS A 187 13.53 -13.62 -7.49
N TRP A 188 13.30 -14.80 -8.06
CA TRP A 188 12.08 -15.16 -8.76
C TRP A 188 10.82 -14.85 -7.96
N ALA A 189 9.89 -14.10 -8.56
CA ALA A 189 8.52 -13.94 -8.06
C ALA A 189 7.52 -14.63 -8.99
N HIS A 190 7.68 -14.43 -10.30
CA HIS A 190 6.85 -14.97 -11.37
C HIS A 190 7.70 -15.04 -12.66
N PRO A 191 7.34 -15.83 -13.68
CA PRO A 191 8.03 -15.83 -14.99
C PRO A 191 8.27 -14.46 -15.63
N TYR A 192 7.47 -13.46 -15.23
CA TYR A 192 7.52 -12.09 -15.75
C TYR A 192 7.90 -11.05 -14.70
N TYR A 193 8.15 -11.47 -13.45
CA TYR A 193 8.45 -10.59 -12.32
C TYR A 193 9.60 -11.11 -11.47
N GLN A 194 10.52 -10.23 -11.14
CA GLN A 194 11.60 -10.47 -10.19
C GLN A 194 11.44 -9.55 -8.99
N HIS A 195 11.91 -9.96 -7.82
CA HIS A 195 12.04 -9.02 -6.72
C HIS A 195 13.22 -8.07 -6.96
N VAL A 196 13.01 -6.78 -6.71
CA VAL A 196 14.01 -5.73 -6.82
C VAL A 196 14.21 -5.03 -5.47
N ASP A 197 15.42 -4.49 -5.30
CA ASP A 197 15.84 -3.78 -4.10
C ASP A 197 16.40 -2.41 -4.49
N GLY A 198 16.32 -1.44 -3.59
CA GLY A 198 16.90 -0.12 -3.74
C GLY A 198 15.97 1.02 -3.41
N THR A 199 16.57 2.16 -3.06
CA THR A 199 15.83 3.43 -2.94
C THR A 199 15.20 3.86 -4.25
N SER A 200 15.71 3.39 -5.40
CA SER A 200 15.09 3.51 -6.73
C SER A 200 13.68 2.90 -6.80
N VAL A 201 13.43 1.84 -6.04
CA VAL A 201 12.14 1.17 -5.93
C VAL A 201 11.24 1.88 -4.93
N ALA A 202 11.81 2.32 -3.81
CA ALA A 202 11.11 3.09 -2.79
C ALA A 202 10.55 4.42 -3.34
N VAL A 203 11.36 5.19 -4.07
CA VAL A 203 10.93 6.47 -4.67
C VAL A 203 9.81 6.29 -5.70
N THR A 204 9.80 5.15 -6.40
CA THR A 204 8.75 4.83 -7.38
C THR A 204 7.39 4.69 -6.70
N GLN A 205 7.33 4.08 -5.51
CA GLN A 205 6.09 3.97 -4.74
C GLN A 205 5.59 5.34 -4.27
N VAL A 206 6.47 6.19 -3.74
CA VAL A 206 6.11 7.56 -3.34
C VAL A 206 5.58 8.36 -4.54
N SER A 207 6.23 8.24 -5.70
CA SER A 207 5.79 8.90 -6.93
C SER A 207 4.43 8.37 -7.42
N ALA A 208 4.18 7.07 -7.30
CA ALA A 208 2.89 6.47 -7.65
C ALA A 208 1.76 6.98 -6.73
N VAL A 209 2.01 7.12 -5.43
CA VAL A 209 1.04 7.71 -4.49
C VAL A 209 0.81 9.19 -4.79
N ALA A 210 1.86 9.96 -5.07
CA ALA A 210 1.73 11.36 -5.48
C ALA A 210 0.86 11.52 -6.74
N ALA A 211 1.01 10.61 -7.72
CA ALA A 211 0.17 10.62 -8.92
C ALA A 211 -1.31 10.33 -8.60
N GLN A 212 -1.58 9.36 -7.72
CA GLN A 212 -2.94 9.09 -7.23
C GLN A 212 -3.53 10.27 -6.46
N MET A 213 -2.72 10.99 -5.67
CA MET A 213 -3.14 12.21 -4.99
C MET A 213 -3.53 13.31 -5.99
N VAL A 214 -2.75 13.49 -7.07
CA VAL A 214 -3.11 14.43 -8.16
C VAL A 214 -4.40 14.02 -8.85
N GLN A 215 -4.63 12.71 -9.07
CA GLN A 215 -5.89 12.23 -9.62
C GLN A 215 -7.07 12.50 -8.68
N ALA A 216 -6.87 12.27 -7.38
CA ALA A 216 -7.88 12.48 -6.36
C ALA A 216 -8.21 13.97 -6.15
N ASN A 217 -7.20 14.83 -6.25
CA ASN A 217 -7.35 16.29 -6.16
C ASN A 217 -6.42 16.98 -7.17
N PRO A 218 -6.94 17.31 -8.38
CA PRO A 218 -6.15 17.96 -9.43
C PRO A 218 -5.59 19.34 -9.06
N ASN A 219 -6.12 19.97 -8.00
CA ASN A 219 -5.70 21.30 -7.52
C ASN A 219 -4.42 21.27 -6.66
N LEU A 220 -3.92 20.09 -6.28
CA LEU A 220 -2.72 19.95 -5.45
C LEU A 220 -1.44 20.34 -6.17
N HIS A 221 -0.64 21.22 -5.58
CA HIS A 221 0.71 21.51 -6.03
C HIS A 221 1.71 20.56 -5.37
N GLY A 222 2.94 20.50 -5.91
CA GLY A 222 4.00 19.64 -5.37
C GLY A 222 4.33 19.90 -3.89
N GLY A 223 4.15 21.13 -3.42
CA GLY A 223 4.26 21.48 -1.99
C GLY A 223 3.19 20.78 -1.14
N ASP A 224 1.92 20.89 -1.54
CA ASP A 224 0.79 20.26 -0.85
C ASP A 224 0.96 18.74 -0.78
N ILE A 225 1.39 18.12 -1.89
CA ILE A 225 1.66 16.69 -1.96
C ILE A 225 2.75 16.28 -0.97
N ARG A 226 3.85 17.04 -0.92
CA ARG A 226 4.95 16.80 0.03
C ARG A 226 4.46 16.88 1.48
N GLU A 227 3.71 17.92 1.83
CA GLU A 227 3.19 18.10 3.18
C GLU A 227 2.26 16.97 3.60
N ILE A 228 1.33 16.56 2.74
CA ILE A 228 0.39 15.47 3.01
C ILE A 228 1.12 14.14 3.20
N LEU A 229 2.10 13.81 2.34
CA LEU A 229 2.88 12.58 2.46
C LEU A 229 3.62 12.51 3.81
N LEU A 230 4.23 13.62 4.23
CA LEU A 230 4.93 13.71 5.51
C LEU A 230 3.96 13.61 6.70
N ALA A 231 2.83 14.32 6.65
CA ALA A 231 1.85 14.35 7.73
C ALA A 231 1.10 13.02 7.94
N THR A 232 1.02 12.18 6.90
CA THR A 232 0.30 10.89 6.94
C THR A 232 1.20 9.68 7.13
N SER A 233 2.51 9.88 7.19
CA SER A 233 3.49 8.81 7.38
C SER A 233 3.29 8.07 8.71
N LEU A 234 3.60 6.77 8.71
CA LEU A 234 3.62 5.93 9.91
C LEU A 234 4.96 6.07 10.62
N PRO A 235 5.01 6.58 11.87
CA PRO A 235 6.25 6.70 12.63
C PRO A 235 6.89 5.35 12.91
N LEU A 236 8.23 5.31 12.90
CA LEU A 236 9.04 4.15 13.22
C LEU A 236 9.89 4.46 14.46
N PRO A 237 9.30 4.42 15.69
CA PRO A 237 9.93 4.96 16.90
C PRO A 237 11.17 4.17 17.36
N HIS A 238 11.31 2.91 16.93
CA HIS A 238 12.47 2.07 17.20
C HIS A 238 13.69 2.41 16.31
N LEU A 239 13.51 3.27 15.30
CA LEU A 239 14.58 3.71 14.39
C LEU A 239 14.94 5.19 14.63
N LEU A 240 16.14 5.58 14.19
CA LEU A 240 16.62 6.94 14.43
C LEU A 240 15.91 7.96 13.51
N PRO A 241 15.36 9.06 14.04
CA PRO A 241 14.66 10.07 13.23
C PRO A 241 15.46 10.66 12.07
N ARG A 242 16.80 10.74 12.22
CA ARG A 242 17.70 11.23 11.16
C ARG A 242 17.74 10.32 9.93
N GLN A 243 17.35 9.05 10.07
CA GLN A 243 17.34 8.05 9.01
C GLN A 243 15.95 7.87 8.40
N THR A 244 14.88 8.25 9.13
CA THR A 244 13.51 7.90 8.78
C THR A 244 12.62 9.08 8.39
N GLY A 245 12.99 10.31 8.75
CA GLY A 245 12.06 11.43 8.67
C GLY A 245 10.84 11.19 9.57
N PRO A 246 9.62 11.56 9.14
CA PRO A 246 8.38 11.21 9.83
C PRO A 246 8.02 9.72 9.77
N GLY A 247 8.64 8.94 8.87
CA GLY A 247 8.52 7.49 8.84
C GLY A 247 8.09 6.91 7.48
N LEU A 248 7.31 5.83 7.53
CA LEU A 248 6.93 5.01 6.38
C LEU A 248 5.68 5.55 5.68
N LEU A 249 5.74 5.63 4.34
CA LEU A 249 4.63 5.97 3.45
C LEU A 249 3.33 5.22 3.81
N GLN A 250 2.20 5.93 3.84
CA GLN A 250 0.86 5.38 4.03
C GLN A 250 -0.04 5.76 2.84
N PRO A 251 -0.05 4.95 1.75
CA PRO A 251 -0.71 5.32 0.49
C PRO A 251 -2.17 5.75 0.63
N ALA A 252 -2.99 4.91 1.27
CA ALA A 252 -4.42 5.17 1.41
C ALA A 252 -4.70 6.44 2.23
N ARG A 253 -3.95 6.66 3.32
CA ARG A 253 -4.07 7.87 4.15
C ARG A 253 -3.66 9.13 3.41
N ALA A 254 -2.58 9.07 2.63
CA ALA A 254 -2.13 10.21 1.83
C ALA A 254 -3.17 10.62 0.78
N VAL A 255 -3.77 9.65 0.08
CA VAL A 255 -4.85 9.90 -0.90
C VAL A 255 -6.12 10.40 -0.20
N ALA A 256 -6.50 9.80 0.93
CA ALA A 256 -7.63 10.24 1.75
C ALA A 256 -7.46 11.69 2.24
N ALA A 257 -6.25 12.09 2.63
CA ALA A 257 -5.94 13.46 3.03
C ALA A 257 -5.99 14.42 1.83
N ALA A 258 -5.47 14.01 0.67
CA ALA A 258 -5.55 14.78 -0.59
C ALA A 258 -6.99 15.15 -0.97
N LEU A 259 -7.93 14.20 -0.85
CA LEU A 259 -9.36 14.43 -1.11
C LEU A 259 -9.99 15.46 -0.19
N ARG A 260 -9.47 15.63 1.03
CA ARG A 260 -9.99 16.53 2.08
C ARG A 260 -9.28 17.87 2.16
N THR A 261 -8.20 18.02 1.39
CA THR A 261 -7.47 19.29 1.29
C THR A 261 -8.37 20.34 0.63
N ARG A 262 -7.97 21.62 0.67
CA ARG A 262 -8.71 22.72 0.04
C ARG A 262 -9.07 22.38 -1.41
N ASP A 263 -10.30 22.71 -1.81
CA ASP A 263 -10.86 22.47 -3.14
C ASP A 263 -10.91 20.99 -3.58
N GLY A 264 -10.77 20.07 -2.61
CA GLY A 264 -10.95 18.64 -2.79
C GLY A 264 -12.42 18.22 -2.67
N VAL A 265 -12.78 17.08 -3.27
CA VAL A 265 -14.18 16.62 -3.30
C VAL A 265 -14.72 16.20 -1.92
N LEU A 266 -13.84 15.98 -0.94
CA LEU A 266 -14.20 15.66 0.45
C LEU A 266 -13.83 16.77 1.43
N THR A 267 -13.59 18.02 0.97
CA THR A 267 -13.31 19.13 1.87
C THR A 267 -14.43 19.26 2.93
N GLY A 268 -14.03 19.24 4.21
CA GLY A 268 -14.96 19.34 5.34
C GLY A 268 -15.55 18.01 5.83
N TYR A 269 -15.26 16.89 5.16
CA TYR A 269 -15.63 15.55 5.63
C TYR A 269 -14.52 14.95 6.50
N PRO A 270 -14.82 14.29 7.63
CA PRO A 270 -13.82 13.63 8.46
C PRO A 270 -13.34 12.32 7.83
N ALA A 271 -12.27 11.75 8.36
CA ALA A 271 -11.81 10.41 8.00
C ALA A 271 -12.79 9.34 8.51
N SER A 272 -12.94 8.24 7.78
CA SER A 272 -13.72 7.10 8.26
C SER A 272 -13.17 6.57 9.59
N GLY A 273 -14.06 6.15 10.49
CA GLY A 273 -13.74 5.75 11.86
C GLY A 273 -13.54 6.91 12.84
N THR A 274 -13.68 8.17 12.42
CA THR A 274 -13.52 9.33 13.31
C THR A 274 -14.73 9.49 14.25
N PRO A 275 -14.52 9.51 15.57
CA PRO A 275 -15.59 9.85 16.50
C PRO A 275 -16.00 11.32 16.36
N LEU A 276 -17.29 11.59 16.25
CA LEU A 276 -17.87 12.92 16.15
C LEU A 276 -18.26 13.47 17.53
N SER A 277 -18.28 14.79 17.67
CA SER A 277 -19.00 15.45 18.76
C SER A 277 -20.50 15.54 18.43
N GLU A 278 -21.34 15.65 19.46
CA GLU A 278 -22.80 15.82 19.29
C GLU A 278 -23.14 17.06 18.46
N ASN A 279 -22.41 18.16 18.68
CA ASN A 279 -22.60 19.39 17.91
C ASN A 279 -22.26 19.22 16.43
N GLU A 280 -21.22 18.44 16.10
CA GLU A 280 -20.89 18.12 14.70
C GLU A 280 -21.97 17.24 14.07
N LEU A 281 -22.39 16.19 14.78
CA LEU A 281 -23.47 15.33 14.32
C LEU A 281 -24.72 16.15 13.98
N GLN A 282 -25.12 17.07 14.88
CA GLN A 282 -26.31 17.89 14.69
C GLN A 282 -26.17 18.88 13.51
N LYS A 283 -24.99 19.48 13.32
CA LYS A 283 -24.71 20.32 12.15
C LYS A 283 -24.84 19.55 10.83
N TRP A 284 -24.46 18.28 10.83
CA TRP A 284 -24.54 17.42 9.65
C TRP A 284 -25.98 16.97 9.36
N LEU A 285 -26.75 16.65 10.39
CA LEU A 285 -28.18 16.36 10.24
C LEU A 285 -28.94 17.54 9.63
N LEU A 286 -28.65 18.76 10.06
CA LEU A 286 -29.27 19.97 9.53
C LEU A 286 -28.95 20.22 8.05
N ARG A 287 -27.89 19.62 7.50
CA ARG A 287 -27.53 19.72 6.07
C ARG A 287 -28.30 18.75 5.18
N GLY A 288 -28.98 17.74 5.75
CA GLY A 288 -29.92 16.86 5.03
C GLY A 288 -29.30 15.78 4.14
N THR A 289 -27.97 15.64 4.08
CA THR A 289 -27.25 14.66 3.24
C THR A 289 -26.50 13.64 4.10
N PHE A 290 -27.09 13.15 5.19
CA PHE A 290 -26.38 12.38 6.20
C PHE A 290 -27.31 11.41 6.93
N ALA A 291 -27.01 10.11 6.89
CA ALA A 291 -27.74 9.09 7.64
C ALA A 291 -27.14 8.82 9.02
N ILE A 292 -28.02 8.74 10.02
CA ILE A 292 -27.72 8.06 11.29
C ILE A 292 -28.20 6.62 11.15
N LEU A 293 -27.24 5.71 11.20
CA LEU A 293 -27.48 4.27 11.14
C LEU A 293 -27.96 3.80 12.51
N ALA A 294 -29.03 3.01 12.54
CA ALA A 294 -29.58 2.44 13.77
C ALA A 294 -29.24 0.95 13.84
N PRO A 295 -28.45 0.49 14.83
CA PRO A 295 -28.15 -0.93 15.00
C PRO A 295 -29.40 -1.70 15.46
N ASP A 296 -29.37 -3.02 15.33
CA ASP A 296 -30.50 -3.90 15.72
C ASP A 296 -30.79 -3.86 17.22
N GLU A 297 -29.75 -3.67 18.02
CA GLU A 297 -29.85 -3.42 19.45
C GLU A 297 -29.82 -1.91 19.60
N ALA A 298 -30.99 -1.28 19.77
CA ALA A 298 -31.15 0.17 19.87
C ALA A 298 -30.37 0.74 21.08
N GLN A 299 -29.08 0.97 20.90
CA GLN A 299 -28.20 1.59 21.89
C GLN A 299 -28.25 3.10 21.68
N ALA A 300 -29.17 3.74 22.41
CA ALA A 300 -29.27 5.20 22.47
C ALA A 300 -28.00 5.82 23.12
N GLU A 301 -27.27 5.04 23.91
CA GLU A 301 -26.05 5.45 24.61
C GLU A 301 -24.82 4.97 23.84
N GLY A 302 -24.24 5.85 23.02
CA GLY A 302 -23.03 5.56 22.27
C GLY A 302 -22.45 6.80 21.62
N ARG A 303 -21.13 6.82 21.43
CA ARG A 303 -20.44 7.91 20.77
C ARG A 303 -20.69 7.81 19.26
N PRO A 304 -21.12 8.89 18.58
CA PRO A 304 -21.31 8.84 17.15
C PRO A 304 -19.96 8.70 16.46
N VAL A 305 -19.82 7.72 15.58
CA VAL A 305 -18.63 7.50 14.76
C VAL A 305 -19.00 7.66 13.30
N TYR A 306 -18.22 8.48 12.59
CA TYR A 306 -18.38 8.68 11.16
C TYR A 306 -17.77 7.51 10.39
N PHE A 307 -18.51 7.02 9.40
CA PHE A 307 -18.03 6.04 8.45
C PHE A 307 -18.17 6.58 7.04
N GLY A 308 -17.17 6.33 6.21
CA GLY A 308 -17.34 6.56 4.78
C GLY A 308 -16.37 5.80 3.90
N LEU A 309 -16.80 5.61 2.66
CA LEU A 309 -16.11 4.82 1.66
C LEU A 309 -16.21 5.48 0.29
N TRP A 310 -15.08 5.55 -0.42
CA TRP A 310 -15.07 5.94 -1.82
C TRP A 310 -15.46 4.75 -2.70
N ALA A 311 -16.66 4.78 -3.28
CA ALA A 311 -17.20 3.72 -4.12
C ALA A 311 -18.10 4.30 -5.23
N PRO A 312 -17.52 5.00 -6.22
CA PRO A 312 -18.29 5.73 -7.24
C PRO A 312 -19.11 4.82 -8.18
N GLY A 313 -18.76 3.55 -8.30
CA GLY A 313 -19.49 2.56 -9.10
C GLY A 313 -20.46 1.67 -8.31
N ALA A 314 -20.59 1.89 -7.00
CA ALA A 314 -21.46 1.08 -6.16
C ALA A 314 -22.94 1.43 -6.39
N GLY A 315 -23.79 0.40 -6.44
CA GLY A 315 -25.24 0.55 -6.34
C GLY A 315 -25.71 0.66 -4.88
N SER A 316 -24.96 0.08 -3.94
CA SER A 316 -25.16 0.29 -2.51
C SER A 316 -23.90 0.01 -1.71
N VAL A 317 -23.74 0.74 -0.60
CA VAL A 317 -22.72 0.48 0.42
C VAL A 317 -23.41 0.37 1.78
N SER A 318 -23.12 -0.70 2.52
CA SER A 318 -23.59 -0.88 3.89
C SER A 318 -22.46 -1.12 4.86
N LEU A 319 -22.67 -0.77 6.12
CA LEU A 319 -21.77 -1.09 7.21
C LEU A 319 -22.16 -2.45 7.81
N ILE A 320 -21.20 -3.36 7.94
CA ILE A 320 -21.37 -4.67 8.59
C ILE A 320 -20.35 -4.82 9.71
N GLY A 321 -20.75 -5.42 10.83
CA GLY A 321 -19.85 -5.60 11.97
C GLY A 321 -20.48 -6.26 13.17
N THR A 322 -19.78 -6.19 14.29
CA THR A 322 -20.21 -6.74 15.59
C THR A 322 -21.56 -6.18 16.04
N PHE A 323 -21.85 -4.92 15.74
CA PHE A 323 -23.08 -4.18 16.11
C PHE A 323 -24.34 -4.53 15.29
N ASN A 324 -24.22 -5.31 14.22
CA ASN A 324 -25.38 -5.77 13.43
C ASN A 324 -25.25 -7.25 13.01
N ARG A 325 -24.46 -8.03 13.74
CA ARG A 325 -24.21 -9.45 13.48
C ARG A 325 -23.80 -9.72 12.02
N TRP A 326 -23.02 -8.79 11.46
CA TRP A 326 -22.50 -8.84 10.09
C TRP A 326 -23.57 -8.87 8.99
N HIS A 327 -24.78 -8.33 9.23
CA HIS A 327 -25.87 -8.35 8.24
C HIS A 327 -25.74 -7.25 7.14
N PRO A 328 -25.58 -7.63 5.86
CA PRO A 328 -25.31 -6.69 4.75
C PRO A 328 -26.35 -5.61 4.45
N CYS A 329 -27.62 -5.85 4.75
CA CYS A 329 -28.71 -4.99 4.27
C CYS A 329 -29.24 -4.00 5.31
N ARG A 330 -28.67 -3.99 6.52
CA ARG A 330 -29.28 -3.28 7.67
C ARG A 330 -28.80 -1.83 7.85
N LEU A 331 -27.51 -1.56 7.65
CA LEU A 331 -26.92 -0.24 7.92
C LEU A 331 -26.39 0.38 6.63
N LYS A 332 -27.30 0.77 5.73
CA LYS A 332 -26.96 1.38 4.44
C LYS A 332 -26.43 2.80 4.61
N LEU A 333 -25.31 3.11 3.96
CA LEU A 333 -24.77 4.46 3.87
C LEU A 333 -25.51 5.27 2.81
N GLU A 334 -25.46 6.59 2.95
CA GLU A 334 -26.01 7.51 1.96
C GLU A 334 -24.96 7.84 0.90
N PRO A 335 -25.31 7.80 -0.40
CA PRO A 335 -24.44 8.25 -1.46
C PRO A 335 -24.36 9.78 -1.47
N SER A 336 -23.16 10.30 -1.71
CA SER A 336 -22.89 11.68 -2.05
C SER A 336 -22.63 11.81 -3.55
N ALA A 337 -22.85 13.01 -4.10
CA ALA A 337 -22.77 13.28 -5.53
C ALA A 337 -21.40 13.00 -6.18
N ASN A 338 -20.35 12.86 -5.37
CA ASN A 338 -18.99 12.60 -5.82
C ASN A 338 -18.63 11.10 -5.85
N GLY A 339 -19.52 10.18 -5.48
CA GLY A 339 -19.19 8.74 -5.38
C GLY A 339 -18.65 8.31 -4.01
N TRP A 340 -18.69 9.22 -3.04
CA TRP A 340 -18.46 8.94 -1.63
C TRP A 340 -19.75 8.43 -0.98
N TRP A 341 -19.65 7.43 -0.13
CA TRP A 341 -20.75 6.90 0.67
C TRP A 341 -20.46 7.16 2.14
N HIS A 342 -21.45 7.61 2.90
CA HIS A 342 -21.21 7.94 4.30
C HIS A 342 -22.44 7.87 5.20
N GLY A 343 -22.17 7.81 6.50
CA GLY A 343 -23.15 7.87 7.56
C GLY A 343 -22.46 7.90 8.92
N ALA A 344 -23.22 8.02 10.00
CA ALA A 344 -22.71 7.79 11.34
C ALA A 344 -23.50 6.71 12.06
N LEU A 345 -22.77 5.94 12.86
CA LEU A 345 -23.33 4.94 13.75
C LEU A 345 -22.91 5.30 15.17
N ARG A 346 -23.87 5.26 16.11
CA ARG A 346 -23.55 5.33 17.53
C ARG A 346 -23.03 3.99 17.99
N LEU A 347 -21.84 4.00 18.58
CA LEU A 347 -21.20 2.81 19.12
C LEU A 347 -20.94 2.99 20.63
N PRO A 348 -21.24 1.98 21.46
CA PRO A 348 -20.91 2.02 22.88
C PRO A 348 -19.39 1.93 23.07
N THR A 349 -18.91 2.24 24.28
CA THR A 349 -17.52 1.99 24.69
C THR A 349 -17.15 0.52 24.46
N GLY A 350 -15.94 0.27 23.95
CA GLY A 350 -15.44 -1.06 23.65
C GLY A 350 -14.82 -1.18 22.27
N THR A 351 -14.55 -2.42 21.87
CA THR A 351 -13.95 -2.77 20.59
C THR A 351 -15.01 -3.25 19.61
N HIS A 352 -15.07 -2.62 18.45
CA HIS A 352 -16.02 -2.93 17.38
C HIS A 352 -15.28 -3.30 16.11
N LEU A 353 -15.60 -4.47 15.55
CA LEU A 353 -15.05 -4.93 14.28
C LEU A 353 -16.05 -4.68 13.17
N TYR A 354 -15.57 -4.20 12.03
CA TYR A 354 -16.43 -3.88 10.89
C TYR A 354 -15.76 -4.05 9.54
N ARG A 355 -16.60 -4.04 8.50
CA ARG A 355 -16.28 -3.92 7.08
C ARG A 355 -17.38 -3.14 6.37
N PHE A 356 -17.13 -2.75 5.14
CA PHE A 356 -18.16 -2.33 4.21
C PHE A 356 -18.64 -3.51 3.38
N TRP A 357 -19.93 -3.57 3.11
CA TRP A 357 -20.53 -4.46 2.12
C TRP A 357 -20.90 -3.63 0.90
N VAL A 358 -20.34 -3.95 -0.25
CA VAL A 358 -20.50 -3.19 -1.49
C VAL A 358 -21.14 -4.06 -2.54
N VAL A 359 -22.22 -3.54 -3.14
CA VAL A 359 -22.86 -4.13 -4.31
C VAL A 359 -22.61 -3.21 -5.49
N ASP A 360 -22.02 -3.75 -6.56
CA ASP A 360 -21.71 -3.03 -7.79
C ASP A 360 -21.99 -3.91 -9.03
N ALA A 361 -21.77 -3.36 -10.23
CA ALA A 361 -22.06 -4.08 -11.47
C ALA A 361 -21.19 -5.33 -11.70
N ALA A 362 -19.97 -5.37 -11.14
CA ALA A 362 -19.09 -6.52 -11.25
C ALA A 362 -19.40 -7.58 -10.19
N HIS A 363 -19.96 -7.16 -9.04
CA HIS A 363 -20.31 -8.01 -7.90
C HIS A 363 -21.78 -7.79 -7.52
N PRO A 364 -22.75 -8.31 -8.31
CA PRO A 364 -24.18 -8.09 -8.06
C PRO A 364 -24.65 -8.76 -6.75
N ASP A 365 -23.99 -9.83 -6.32
CA ASP A 365 -24.27 -10.50 -5.04
C ASP A 365 -23.58 -9.81 -3.85
N GLY A 366 -22.77 -8.78 -4.12
CA GLY A 366 -22.02 -8.03 -3.14
C GLY A 366 -20.68 -8.66 -2.75
N HIS A 367 -19.80 -7.83 -2.23
CA HIS A 367 -18.52 -8.23 -1.68
C HIS A 367 -18.17 -7.36 -0.47
N TRP A 368 -17.34 -7.87 0.42
CA TRP A 368 -16.84 -7.10 1.54
C TRP A 368 -15.62 -6.26 1.16
N LEU A 369 -15.44 -5.11 1.81
CA LEU A 369 -14.22 -4.31 1.73
C LEU A 369 -13.82 -3.88 3.13
N ARG A 370 -12.53 -3.98 3.43
CA ARG A 370 -11.96 -3.34 4.62
C ARG A 370 -12.03 -1.83 4.45
N ASP A 371 -12.20 -1.09 5.54
CA ASP A 371 -12.04 0.36 5.52
C ASP A 371 -10.60 0.72 5.12
N PRO A 372 -10.39 1.38 3.97
CA PRO A 372 -9.06 1.73 3.49
C PRO A 372 -8.44 2.89 4.28
N GLU A 373 -9.24 3.69 4.99
CA GLU A 373 -8.77 4.83 5.77
C GLU A 373 -8.41 4.46 7.22
N ASN A 374 -8.93 3.33 7.71
CA ASN A 374 -8.68 2.88 9.08
C ASN A 374 -7.47 1.93 9.16
N GLN A 375 -6.44 2.34 9.91
CA GLN A 375 -5.23 1.55 10.15
C GLN A 375 -5.39 0.47 11.21
N LEU A 376 -6.36 0.64 12.11
CA LEU A 376 -6.61 -0.33 13.16
C LEU A 376 -7.36 -1.50 12.53
N THR A 377 -6.76 -2.68 12.66
CA THR A 377 -7.30 -3.90 12.10
C THR A 377 -7.20 -5.05 13.11
N ALA A 378 -8.09 -6.03 12.99
CA ALA A 378 -8.00 -7.28 13.74
C ALA A 378 -8.04 -8.48 12.79
N GLU A 379 -7.41 -9.57 13.20
CA GLU A 379 -7.49 -10.84 12.48
C GLU A 379 -8.94 -11.29 12.28
N SER A 380 -9.23 -11.85 11.10
CA SER A 380 -10.56 -12.31 10.72
C SER A 380 -10.64 -13.82 10.49
N GLY A 381 -9.49 -14.52 10.43
CA GLY A 381 -9.40 -15.88 9.91
C GLY A 381 -9.48 -15.98 8.36
N TYR A 382 -9.64 -14.86 7.66
CA TYR A 382 -9.64 -14.78 6.19
C TYR A 382 -8.38 -14.05 5.66
N ALA A 383 -8.25 -13.97 4.33
CA ALA A 383 -7.14 -13.27 3.69
C ALA A 383 -7.04 -11.79 4.10
N ASP A 384 -8.18 -11.10 4.21
CA ASP A 384 -8.25 -9.72 4.66
C ASP A 384 -8.59 -9.62 6.14
N ALA A 385 -8.04 -8.61 6.83
CA ALA A 385 -8.39 -8.31 8.22
C ALA A 385 -9.77 -7.64 8.35
N HIS A 386 -10.31 -7.55 9.57
CA HIS A 386 -11.42 -6.62 9.89
C HIS A 386 -10.87 -5.24 10.18
N SER A 387 -11.63 -4.18 9.90
CA SER A 387 -11.34 -2.85 10.45
C SER A 387 -11.81 -2.81 11.90
N LEU A 388 -11.09 -2.09 12.75
CA LEU A 388 -11.32 -2.05 14.19
C LEU A 388 -11.54 -0.60 14.65
N ILE A 389 -12.54 -0.39 15.50
CA ILE A 389 -12.73 0.85 16.25
C ILE A 389 -12.65 0.52 17.73
N GLN A 390 -11.85 1.28 18.46
CA GLN A 390 -11.76 1.20 19.92
C GLN A 390 -12.24 2.52 20.51
N LEU A 391 -13.34 2.46 21.25
CA LEU A 391 -13.90 3.61 21.98
C LEU A 391 -13.64 3.41 23.47
N THR A 392 -13.08 4.44 24.10
CA THR A 392 -12.84 4.52 25.55
C THR A 392 -13.94 5.29 26.26
#